data_AF-A0A0C9YEW9-F1
#
_entry.id   AF-A0A0C9YEW9-F1
#
_cell.length_a   1.000
_cell.length_b   1.000
_cell.length_c   1.000
_cell.angle_alpha   90.00
_cell.angle_beta   90.00
_cell.angle_gamma   90.00
#
_symmetry.space_group_name_H-M   'P 1'
#
loop_
_entity.id
_entity.type
_entity.pdbx_description
1 polymer ?
#
loop_
_entity_poly.entity_id
_entity_poly.type
_entity_poly.pdbx_seq_one_letter_code
_entity_poly.pdbx_strand_id
1 'polypeptide(L)'
;MCHSSPVYTPGWRALVGLLETMTVAKYTLIETDDTVLAVAFAEESQVVGGYFDGDIRRWRIEDGQEQGQTLTAGDPILSIAVSQDWQWIVPGDRGKKATVWNAVTHEKVLDTKHQRRWNR
;
A
#
# COMPACT_ATOMS: atom_id res chain seq x y z
N MET A 1 19.90 33.77 -61.74
CA MET A 1 19.73 34.11 -60.31
C MET A 1 19.04 32.93 -59.66
N CYS A 2 19.75 32.12 -58.87
CA CYS A 2 19.19 30.94 -58.22
C CYS A 2 18.84 31.29 -56.78
N HIS A 3 17.56 31.16 -56.40
CA HIS A 3 17.12 31.29 -55.02
C HIS A 3 17.10 29.91 -54.38
N SER A 4 18.00 29.68 -53.43
CA SER A 4 17.96 28.52 -52.53
C SER A 4 16.97 28.82 -51.39
N SER A 5 15.93 28.00 -51.26
CA SER A 5 15.08 27.97 -50.06
C SER A 5 15.76 27.10 -49.00
N PRO A 6 15.77 27.48 -47.71
CA PRO A 6 16.35 26.64 -46.67
C PRO A 6 15.42 25.45 -46.37
N VAL A 7 15.98 24.24 -46.44
CA VAL A 7 15.34 23.01 -45.96
C VAL A 7 15.48 22.99 -44.43
N TYR A 8 14.36 23.00 -43.72
CA TYR A 8 14.34 22.83 -42.26
C TYR A 8 14.40 21.34 -41.92
N THR A 9 15.58 20.83 -41.59
CA THR A 9 15.70 19.53 -40.92
C THR A 9 15.59 19.78 -39.42
N PRO A 10 14.61 19.18 -38.71
CA PRO A 10 14.62 19.22 -37.26
C PRO A 10 15.93 18.63 -36.78
N GLY A 11 16.72 19.43 -36.07
CA GLY A 11 18.01 18.99 -35.54
C GLY A 11 17.80 17.77 -34.64
N TRP A 12 18.76 16.83 -34.66
CA TRP A 12 18.80 15.61 -33.85
C TRP A 12 18.48 15.83 -32.35
N ARG A 13 18.62 17.06 -31.84
CA ARG A 13 18.19 17.50 -30.50
C ARG A 13 16.69 17.33 -30.24
N ALA A 14 15.83 17.46 -31.27
CA ALA A 14 14.39 17.22 -31.14
C ALA A 14 14.05 15.72 -30.99
N LEU A 15 14.87 14.84 -31.57
CA LEU A 15 14.72 13.39 -31.42
C LEU A 15 15.23 12.89 -30.06
N VAL A 16 16.26 13.54 -29.49
CA VAL A 16 16.74 13.22 -28.14
C VAL A 16 15.66 13.51 -27.08
N GLY A 17 14.92 14.61 -27.21
CA GLY A 17 13.84 14.94 -26.26
C GLY A 17 12.64 13.99 -26.28
N LEU A 18 12.42 13.25 -27.37
CA LEU A 18 11.33 12.27 -27.49
C LEU A 18 11.69 10.88 -26.97
N LEU A 19 12.98 10.59 -26.76
CA LEU A 19 13.45 9.31 -26.23
C LEU A 19 13.66 9.33 -24.70
N GLU A 20 13.70 10.52 -24.08
CA GLU A 20 13.73 10.66 -22.62
C GLU A 20 12.39 10.34 -21.93
N THR A 21 11.32 10.12 -22.71
CA THR A 21 10.02 9.62 -22.21
C THR A 21 9.90 8.10 -22.30
N MET A 22 11.00 7.37 -22.10
CA MET A 22 10.86 5.99 -21.65
C MET A 22 10.49 6.05 -20.18
N THR A 23 9.20 5.92 -19.87
CA THR A 23 8.69 5.82 -18.51
C THR A 23 9.48 4.75 -17.76
N VAL A 24 10.46 5.18 -16.96
CA VAL A 24 11.11 4.28 -16.01
C VAL A 24 10.01 3.90 -15.03
N ALA A 25 9.64 2.62 -15.00
CA ALA A 25 8.73 2.12 -13.99
C ALA A 25 9.34 2.42 -12.61
N LYS A 26 8.79 3.40 -11.91
CA LYS A 26 9.17 3.72 -10.54
C LYS A 26 8.57 2.64 -9.65
N TYR A 27 9.42 1.78 -9.08
CA TYR A 27 9.02 0.87 -8.02
C TYR A 27 9.42 1.49 -6.68
N THR A 28 8.52 1.45 -5.70
CA THR A 28 8.81 1.85 -4.33
C THR A 28 9.09 0.58 -3.54
N LEU A 29 10.30 0.44 -3.00
CA LEU A 29 10.62 -0.63 -2.06
C LEU A 29 10.40 -0.11 -0.64
N ILE A 30 9.63 -0.84 0.15
CA ILE A 30 9.45 -0.59 1.58
C ILE A 30 10.25 -1.69 2.29
N GLU A 31 11.38 -1.32 2.88
CA GLU A 31 12.20 -2.24 3.67
C GLU A 31 11.65 -2.33 5.09
N THR A 32 11.51 -3.56 5.60
CA THR A 32 10.92 -3.85 6.92
C THR A 32 11.76 -4.90 7.63
N ASP A 33 11.98 -4.72 8.92
CA ASP A 33 12.78 -5.65 9.74
C ASP A 33 12.00 -6.88 10.22
N ASP A 34 10.70 -6.97 9.91
CA ASP A 34 9.85 -8.13 10.21
C ASP A 34 9.17 -8.69 8.94
N THR A 35 8.69 -9.93 9.05
CA THR A 35 8.02 -10.65 7.99
C THR A 35 6.63 -10.07 7.74
N VAL A 36 6.42 -9.50 6.56
CA VAL A 36 5.09 -9.13 6.07
C VAL A 36 4.35 -10.40 5.64
N LEU A 37 3.23 -10.68 6.29
CA LEU A 37 2.41 -11.87 6.04
C LEU A 37 1.13 -11.56 5.25
N ALA A 38 0.65 -10.33 5.34
CA ALA A 38 -0.56 -9.87 4.68
C ALA A 38 -0.39 -8.43 4.18
N VAL A 39 -0.99 -8.13 3.03
CA VAL A 39 -1.05 -6.78 2.47
C VAL A 39 -2.44 -6.48 1.92
N ALA A 40 -2.88 -5.24 2.03
CA ALA A 40 -4.12 -4.75 1.44
C ALA A 40 -3.95 -3.29 0.98
N PHE A 41 -4.61 -2.92 -0.12
CA PHE A 41 -4.73 -1.51 -0.48
C PHE A 41 -5.63 -0.78 0.53
N ALA A 42 -5.27 0.46 0.82
CA ALA A 42 -6.12 1.42 1.51
C ALA A 42 -6.07 2.74 0.74
N GLU A 43 -7.23 3.35 0.49
CA GLU A 43 -7.32 4.54 -0.36
C GLU A 43 -6.69 4.31 -1.77
N GLU A 44 -6.42 5.38 -2.51
CA GLU A 44 -5.78 5.29 -3.83
C GLU A 44 -4.25 5.18 -3.74
N SER A 45 -3.63 5.74 -2.71
CA SER A 45 -2.17 5.88 -2.58
C SER A 45 -1.61 5.30 -1.29
N GLN A 46 -2.35 4.42 -0.59
CA GLN A 46 -1.85 3.77 0.63
C GLN A 46 -1.95 2.24 0.58
N VAL A 47 -1.10 1.60 1.38
CA VAL A 47 -1.13 0.16 1.60
C VAL A 47 -1.02 -0.12 3.09
N VAL A 48 -1.72 -1.16 3.53
CA VAL A 48 -1.69 -1.68 4.90
C VAL A 48 -0.99 -3.03 4.88
N GLY A 49 -0.11 -3.26 5.83
CA GLY A 49 0.68 -4.48 5.96
C GLY A 49 0.52 -5.06 7.34
N GLY A 50 0.33 -6.38 7.38
CA GLY A 50 0.21 -7.18 8.59
C GLY A 50 1.46 -8.02 8.79
N TYR A 51 1.98 -8.00 10.01
CA TYR A 51 3.28 -8.56 10.36
C TYR A 51 3.19 -9.82 11.22
N PHE A 52 4.32 -10.53 11.32
CA PHE A 52 4.45 -11.70 12.17
C PHE A 52 4.45 -11.35 13.66
N ASP A 53 5.02 -10.20 14.04
CA ASP A 53 4.96 -9.67 15.41
C ASP A 53 3.54 -9.25 15.85
N GLY A 54 2.59 -9.20 14.92
CA GLY A 54 1.20 -8.83 15.16
C GLY A 54 0.92 -7.34 15.00
N ASP A 55 1.89 -6.57 14.49
CA ASP A 55 1.70 -5.19 14.09
C ASP A 55 0.98 -5.08 12.75
N ILE A 56 0.32 -3.94 12.59
CA ILE A 56 -0.32 -3.49 11.38
C ILE A 56 0.16 -2.07 11.13
N ARG A 57 0.86 -1.87 10.02
CA ARG A 57 1.42 -0.57 9.65
C ARG A 57 0.89 -0.16 8.28
N ARG A 58 1.00 1.13 7.98
CA ARG A 58 0.50 1.72 6.74
C ARG A 58 1.59 2.51 6.07
N TRP A 59 1.62 2.52 4.74
CA TRP A 59 2.57 3.32 3.97
C TRP A 59 1.88 4.06 2.85
N ARG A 60 2.43 5.23 2.52
CA ARG A 60 2.12 5.93 1.28
C ARG A 60 2.94 5.31 0.14
N ILE A 61 2.28 5.00 -0.97
CA ILE A 61 2.90 4.31 -2.12
C ILE A 61 3.95 5.19 -2.83
N GLU A 62 3.71 6.51 -2.87
CA GLU A 62 4.49 7.47 -3.66
C GLU A 62 5.95 7.60 -3.22
N ASP A 63 6.18 7.52 -1.90
CA ASP A 63 7.45 7.75 -1.22
C ASP A 63 7.87 6.61 -0.28
N GLY A 64 7.00 5.60 -0.05
CA GLY A 64 7.26 4.47 0.82
C GLY A 64 7.24 4.83 2.31
N GLN A 65 6.80 6.03 2.67
CA GLN A 65 6.81 6.51 4.05
C GLN A 65 5.71 5.85 4.86
N GLU A 66 6.07 5.32 6.04
CA GLU A 66 5.10 4.83 7.00
C GLU A 66 4.20 5.99 7.49
N GLN A 67 2.90 5.73 7.62
CA GLN A 67 1.88 6.73 7.94
C GLN A 67 1.08 6.32 9.19
N GLY A 68 0.89 7.31 10.07
CA GLY A 68 0.02 7.18 11.23
C GLY A 68 0.60 6.27 12.33
N GLN A 69 -0.30 5.75 13.16
CA GLN A 69 0.06 4.88 14.28
C GLN A 69 0.03 3.40 13.86
N THR A 70 0.98 2.63 14.37
CA THR A 70 0.98 1.16 14.32
C THR A 70 -0.14 0.59 15.17
N LEU A 71 -0.98 -0.27 14.60
CA LEU A 71 -2.02 -0.99 15.33
C LEU A 71 -1.48 -2.36 15.72
N THR A 72 -1.58 -2.73 16.99
CA THR A 72 -1.04 -4.01 17.48
C THR A 72 -2.18 -4.96 17.87
N ALA A 73 -2.28 -6.11 17.18
CA ALA A 73 -3.25 -7.16 17.50
C ALA A 73 -2.72 -8.19 18.52
N GLY A 74 -1.39 -8.31 18.63
CA GLY A 74 -0.70 -9.16 19.60
C GLY A 74 -0.54 -10.63 19.19
N ASP A 75 -0.93 -10.99 17.97
CA ASP A 75 -0.73 -12.30 17.35
C ASP A 75 -0.43 -12.07 15.85
N PRO A 76 0.32 -12.97 15.16
CA PRO A 76 0.67 -12.81 13.75
C PRO A 76 -0.54 -12.52 12.85
N ILE A 77 -0.45 -11.49 12.02
CA ILE A 77 -1.52 -11.07 11.11
C ILE A 77 -1.46 -11.90 9.83
N LEU A 78 -2.46 -12.75 9.62
CA LEU A 78 -2.48 -13.69 8.49
C LEU A 78 -3.30 -13.17 7.31
N SER A 79 -4.17 -12.19 7.54
CA SER A 79 -4.96 -11.53 6.51
C SER A 79 -5.39 -10.15 6.95
N ILE A 80 -5.65 -9.26 6.00
CA ILE A 80 -6.20 -7.92 6.23
C ILE A 80 -7.32 -7.69 5.23
N ALA A 81 -8.46 -7.18 5.71
CA ALA A 81 -9.49 -6.59 4.89
C ALA A 81 -9.62 -5.10 5.23
N VAL A 82 -9.79 -4.27 4.21
CA VAL A 82 -10.08 -2.84 4.36
C VAL A 82 -11.44 -2.57 3.71
N SER A 83 -12.28 -1.77 4.36
CA SER A 83 -13.58 -1.38 3.78
C SER A 83 -13.39 -0.46 2.58
N GLN A 84 -14.39 -0.45 1.68
CA GLN A 84 -14.32 0.35 0.45
C GLN A 84 -14.35 1.86 0.70
N ASP A 85 -14.93 2.29 1.82
CA ASP A 85 -14.89 3.68 2.30
C ASP A 85 -13.63 3.99 3.12
N TRP A 86 -12.71 3.02 3.24
CA TRP A 86 -11.43 3.11 3.92
C TRP A 86 -11.51 3.40 5.42
N GLN A 87 -12.71 3.34 6.01
CA GLN A 87 -12.91 3.65 7.43
C GLN A 87 -12.56 2.49 8.35
N TRP A 88 -12.54 1.26 7.85
CA TRP A 88 -12.42 0.06 8.67
C TRP A 88 -11.29 -0.82 8.20
N ILE A 89 -10.46 -1.25 9.16
CA ILE A 89 -9.41 -2.24 8.94
C ILE A 89 -9.73 -3.45 9.84
N VAL A 90 -9.77 -4.63 9.23
CA VAL A 90 -10.06 -5.90 9.90
C VAL A 90 -8.90 -6.88 9.64
N PRO A 91 -7.89 -6.92 10.51
CA PRO A 91 -6.93 -8.01 10.57
C PRO A 91 -7.58 -9.33 11.03
N GLY A 92 -7.20 -10.43 10.38
CA GLY A 92 -7.36 -11.77 10.91
C GLY A 92 -6.03 -12.25 11.50
N ASP A 93 -6.01 -12.53 12.80
CA ASP A 93 -4.81 -12.98 13.50
C ASP A 93 -4.75 -14.51 13.71
N ARG A 94 -3.55 -15.03 13.94
CA ARG A 94 -3.33 -16.45 14.30
C ARG A 94 -3.98 -16.84 15.64
N GLY A 95 -4.22 -15.86 16.51
CA GLY A 95 -4.92 -15.98 17.79
C GLY A 95 -6.42 -16.24 17.67
N LYS A 96 -6.94 -16.43 16.44
CA LYS A 96 -8.36 -16.66 16.11
C LYS A 96 -9.24 -15.46 16.48
N LYS A 97 -8.65 -14.26 16.46
CA LYS A 97 -9.37 -13.01 16.64
C LYS A 97 -9.40 -12.25 15.32
N ALA A 98 -10.48 -11.52 15.13
CA ALA A 98 -10.52 -10.41 14.19
C ALA A 98 -10.83 -9.16 15.00
N THR A 99 -9.94 -8.18 14.92
CA THR A 99 -10.15 -6.88 15.58
C THR A 99 -10.58 -5.88 14.54
N VAL A 100 -11.70 -5.19 14.76
CA VAL A 100 -12.15 -4.09 13.88
C VAL A 100 -11.57 -2.79 14.41
N TRP A 101 -10.79 -2.12 13.57
CA TRP A 101 -10.20 -0.81 13.84
C TRP A 101 -10.82 0.25 12.96
N ASN A 102 -11.05 1.42 13.53
CA ASN A 102 -11.35 2.61 12.74
C ASN A 102 -10.03 3.19 12.18
N ALA A 103 -9.91 3.29 10.87
CA ALA A 103 -8.69 3.69 10.19
C ALA A 103 -8.33 5.17 10.41
N VAL A 104 -9.31 6.02 10.73
CA VAL A 104 -9.12 7.47 10.89
C VAL A 104 -8.73 7.82 12.34
N THR A 105 -9.42 7.22 13.31
CA THR A 105 -9.21 7.48 14.74
C THR A 105 -8.20 6.54 15.38
N HIS A 106 -7.89 5.41 14.72
CA HIS A 106 -7.07 4.31 15.23
C HIS A 106 -7.66 3.62 16.47
N GLU A 107 -8.95 3.82 16.71
CA GLU A 107 -9.63 3.19 17.83
C GLU A 107 -10.07 1.78 17.49
N LYS A 108 -9.86 0.87 18.45
CA LYS A 108 -10.37 -0.49 18.40
C LYS A 108 -11.86 -0.47 18.74
N VAL A 109 -12.69 -0.86 17.79
CA VAL A 109 -14.16 -0.83 17.93
C VAL A 109 -14.73 -2.19 18.33
N LEU A 110 -14.13 -3.29 17.85
CA LEU A 110 -14.59 -4.63 18.18
C LEU A 110 -13.43 -5.63 18.26
N ASP A 111 -13.52 -6.56 19.20
CA ASP A 111 -12.67 -7.76 19.26
C ASP A 111 -13.56 -9.00 19.17
N THR A 112 -13.61 -9.65 18.00
CA THR A 112 -14.34 -10.91 17.87
C THR A 112 -13.37 -12.07 17.99
N LYS A 113 -13.53 -12.88 19.04
CA LYS A 113 -12.89 -14.18 19.15
C LYS A 113 -13.85 -15.22 18.60
N HIS A 114 -13.40 -16.02 17.64
CA HIS A 114 -14.19 -17.17 17.22
C HIS A 114 -14.27 -18.19 18.37
N GLN A 115 -15.37 -18.18 19.14
CA GLN A 115 -15.69 -19.27 20.06
C GLN A 115 -16.25 -20.44 19.26
N ARG A 116 -15.65 -21.62 19.41
CA ARG A 116 -16.26 -22.87 18.93
C ARG A 116 -17.52 -23.13 19.75
N ARG A 117 -18.66 -22.57 19.34
CA ARG A 117 -19.98 -23.09 19.73
C ARG A 117 -20.52 -23.91 18.58
N TRP A 118 -20.12 -25.18 18.53
CA TRP A 118 -20.92 -26.23 17.91
C TRP A 118 -21.56 -27.01 19.04
N ASN A 119 -22.76 -26.59 19.48
CA ASN A 119 -23.65 -27.47 20.22
C ASN A 119 -24.77 -27.85 19.24
N ARG A 120 -24.75 -29.10 18.79
CA ARG A 120 -25.94 -29.80 18.33
C ARG A 120 -26.00 -31.12 19.10
#